data_AF-R6HZQ3-F1
#
_entry.id   AF-R6HZQ3-F1
#
_cell.length_a   1.000
_cell.length_b   1.000
_cell.length_c   1.000
_cell.angle_alpha   90.00
_cell.angle_beta   90.00
_cell.angle_gamma   90.00
#
_symmetry.space_group_name_H-M   'P 1'
#
loop_
_entity.id
_entity.type
_entity.pdbx_description
1 polymer ?
#
loop_
_entity_poly.entity_id
_entity_poly.type
_entity_poly.pdbx_seq_one_letter_code
_entity_poly.pdbx_strand_id
1 'polypeptide(L)' 'MPKELKDQVRERLDAAAKELYDVENFTDMIADETICTEDPEQLLNYLSEVGHPVLSMEPFDM' A
#
# COMPACT_ATOMS: atom_id res chain seq x y z
N MET A 1 3.42 -5.46 3.76
CA MET A 1 4.85 -5.51 3.31
C MET A 1 5.72 -5.13 4.50
N PRO A 2 6.84 -5.82 4.79
CA PRO A 2 7.70 -5.45 5.92
C PRO A 2 8.23 -4.02 5.82
N LYS A 3 8.33 -3.29 6.94
CA LYS A 3 8.80 -1.90 6.95
C LYS A 3 10.20 -1.75 6.34
N GLU A 4 11.10 -2.69 6.61
CA GLU A 4 12.46 -2.68 6.07
C GLU A 4 12.47 -2.80 4.54
N LEU A 5 11.58 -3.62 3.98
CA LEU A 5 11.46 -3.78 2.53
C LEU A 5 10.86 -2.52 1.92
N LYS A 6 9.84 -1.93 2.55
CA LYS A 6 9.25 -0.65 2.14
C LYS A 6 10.31 0.43 2.03
N ASP A 7 11.16 0.60 3.04
CA ASP A 7 12.18 1.66 3.05
C ASP A 7 13.19 1.47 1.92
N GLN A 8 13.62 0.23 1.68
CA GLN A 8 14.53 -0.12 0.58
C GLN A 8 13.93 0.14 -0.81
N VAL A 9 12.64 -0.11 -1.01
CA VAL A 9 11.98 0.05 -2.31
C VAL A 9 11.24 1.38 -2.45
N ARG A 10 11.16 2.19 -1.39
CA ARG A 10 10.34 3.41 -1.32
C ARG A 10 10.57 4.31 -2.52
N GLU A 11 11.80 4.72 -2.78
CA GLU A 11 12.11 5.60 -3.93
C GLU A 11 11.63 5.03 -5.26
N ARG A 12 11.87 3.74 -5.51
CA ARG A 12 11.50 3.09 -6.78
C ARG A 12 10.01 2.89 -6.90
N LEU A 13 9.36 2.49 -5.82
CA LEU A 13 7.94 2.21 -5.77
C LEU A 13 7.14 3.51 -5.89
N ASP A 14 7.56 4.57 -5.19
CA ASP A 14 6.97 5.89 -5.28
C ASP A 14 7.15 6.53 -6.65
N ALA A 15 8.34 6.43 -7.25
CA ALA A 15 8.56 6.92 -8.59
C ALA A 15 7.65 6.21 -9.62
N ALA A 16 7.53 4.88 -9.52
CA ALA A 16 6.66 4.10 -10.40
C ALA A 16 5.17 4.40 -10.18
N ALA A 17 4.74 4.53 -8.93
CA ALA A 17 3.35 4.84 -8.59
C ALA A 17 2.95 6.25 -9.07
N LYS A 18 3.86 7.22 -8.93
CA LYS A 18 3.67 8.56 -9.46
C LYS A 18 3.61 8.58 -10.99
N GLU A 19 4.44 7.80 -11.67
CA GLU A 19 4.44 7.73 -13.13
C GLU A 19 3.20 7.03 -13.71
N LEU A 20 2.75 5.94 -13.08
CA LEU A 20 1.67 5.10 -13.61
C LEU A 20 0.28 5.57 -13.18
N TYR A 21 0.15 6.02 -11.93
CA TYR A 21 -1.14 6.28 -11.29
C TYR A 21 -1.23 7.69 -10.69
N ASP A 22 -0.21 8.53 -10.85
CA ASP A 22 -0.10 9.88 -10.25
C ASP A 22 -0.26 9.86 -8.71
N VAL A 23 0.15 8.74 -8.07
CA VAL A 23 0.07 8.57 -6.62
C VAL A 23 1.42 8.87 -5.98
N GLU A 24 1.45 9.88 -5.12
CA GLU A 24 2.62 10.22 -4.30
C GLU A 24 2.59 9.51 -2.95
N ASN A 25 3.75 9.06 -2.45
CA ASN A 25 3.88 8.33 -1.20
C ASN A 25 3.06 7.03 -1.16
N PHE A 26 2.99 6.30 -2.28
CA PHE A 26 2.29 5.01 -2.37
C PHE A 26 2.81 4.00 -1.34
N THR A 27 4.10 4.04 -1.04
CA THR A 27 4.72 3.18 -0.03
C THR A 27 4.15 3.42 1.38
N ASP A 28 3.68 4.64 1.67
CA ASP A 28 3.00 5.03 2.91
C ASP A 28 1.54 4.57 2.95
N MET A 29 0.94 4.19 1.82
CA MET A 29 -0.44 3.69 1.77
C MET A 29 -0.50 2.17 2.02
N ILE A 30 0.62 1.47 1.89
CA ILE A 30 0.70 0.02 2.11
C ILE A 30 0.75 -0.22 3.62
N ALA A 31 0.10 -1.26 4.15
CA ALA A 31 0.29 -1.63 5.56
C ALA A 31 1.58 -2.44 5.77
N ASP A 32 2.23 -2.23 6.91
CA ASP A 32 3.36 -3.05 7.40
C ASP A 32 3.05 -3.64 8.79
N GLU A 33 4.00 -4.41 9.32
CA GLU A 33 3.89 -5.09 10.60
C GLU A 33 3.64 -4.14 11.79
N THR A 34 3.93 -2.84 11.65
CA THR A 34 3.63 -1.84 12.70
C THR A 34 2.20 -1.34 12.65
N ILE A 35 1.49 -1.55 11.54
CA ILE A 35 0.10 -1.13 11.32
C ILE A 35 -0.85 -2.31 11.46
N CYS A 36 -0.52 -3.43 10.83
CA CYS A 36 -1.29 -4.66 10.95
C CYS A 36 -0.36 -5.87 10.85
N THR A 37 -0.40 -6.73 11.86
CA THR A 37 0.40 -7.96 11.92
C THR A 37 -0.34 -9.14 11.29
N GLU A 38 -1.58 -9.37 11.70
CA GLU A 38 -2.31 -10.63 11.39
C GLU A 38 -3.80 -10.41 11.11
N ASP A 39 -4.29 -9.18 11.28
CA ASP A 39 -5.73 -8.90 11.32
C ASP A 39 -6.23 -8.32 9.97
N PRO A 40 -6.94 -9.10 9.16
CA PRO A 40 -7.40 -8.64 7.86
C PRO A 40 -8.41 -7.48 7.95
N GLU A 41 -9.16 -7.35 9.04
CA GLU A 41 -10.10 -6.25 9.24
C GLU A 41 -9.36 -4.93 9.51
N GLN A 42 -8.31 -4.95 10.35
CA GLN A 42 -7.44 -3.79 10.56
C GLN A 42 -6.75 -3.37 9.27
N LEU A 43 -6.28 -4.34 8.48
CA LEU A 43 -5.69 -4.06 7.17
C LEU A 43 -6.70 -3.37 6.24
N LEU A 44 -7.93 -3.88 6.16
CA LEU A 44 -8.97 -3.32 5.29
C LEU A 44 -9.36 -1.89 5.73
N ASN A 45 -9.47 -1.66 7.04
CA ASN A 45 -9.74 -0.33 7.61
C ASN A 45 -8.63 0.66 7.25
N TYR A 46 -7.37 0.26 7.42
CA TYR A 46 -6.24 1.11 7.07
C TYR A 46 -6.20 1.44 5.58
N LEU A 47 -6.38 0.44 4.71
CA LEU A 47 -6.45 0.64 3.26
C LEU A 47 -7.59 1.60 2.88
N SER A 48 -8.71 1.56 3.62
CA SER A 48 -9.85 2.45 3.41
C SER A 48 -9.58 3.88 3.89
N GLU A 49 -8.89 4.05 5.02
CA GLU A 49 -8.49 5.36 5.54
C GLU A 49 -7.50 6.07 4.63
N VAL A 50 -6.46 5.36 4.16
CA VAL A 50 -5.46 5.92 3.26
C VAL A 50 -5.96 6.04 1.82
N GLY A 51 -7.11 5.43 1.49
CA GLY A 51 -7.66 5.43 0.15
C GLY A 51 -6.78 4.67 -0.85
N HIS A 52 -6.28 3.49 -0.44
CA HIS A 52 -5.36 2.71 -1.26
C HIS A 52 -6.00 2.36 -2.62
N PRO A 53 -5.32 2.60 -3.76
CA PRO A 53 -5.90 2.46 -5.09
C PRO A 53 -6.46 1.07 -5.36
N VAL A 54 -5.92 0.04 -4.70
CA VAL A 54 -6.41 -1.35 -4.76
C VAL A 54 -7.90 -1.50 -4.47
N LEU A 55 -8.50 -0.64 -3.64
CA LEU A 55 -9.93 -0.70 -3.30
C LEU A 55 -10.83 -0.31 -4.48
N SER A 56 -10.30 0.47 -5.41
CA SER A 56 -10.98 0.92 -6.63
C SER A 56 -10.59 0.10 -7.86
N MET A 57 -9.59 -0.77 -7.74
CA MET A 57 -9.16 -1.65 -8.82
C MET A 57 -10.11 -2.85 -8.92
N GLU A 58 -10.25 -3.39 -10.12
CA GLU A 58 -10.99 -4.64 -10.29
C GLU A 58 -10.35 -5.73 -9.41
N PRO A 59 -11.14 -6.49 -8.65
CA PRO A 59 -10.62 -7.58 -7.83
C PRO A 59 -9.88 -8.55 -8.75
N PHE A 60 -8.66 -8.93 -8.36
CA PHE A 60 -7.96 -10.00 -9.03
C PHE A 60 -8.70 -11.32 -8.72
N ASP A 61 -9.55 -11.76 -9.64
CA ASP A 61 -10.03 -13.14 -9.67
C ASP A 61 -8.82 -14.05 -9.90
N MET A 62 -8.46 -14.85 -8.88
CA MET A 62 -7.53 -15.97 -9.00
C MET A 62 -8.31 -17.28 -9.07
#